data_AF-A0A2V9GKV5-F1
#
_entry.id   AF-A0A2V9GKV5-F1
#
_cell.length_a   1.000
_cell.length_b   1.000
_cell.length_c   1.000
_cell.angle_alpha   90.00
_cell.angle_beta   90.00
_cell.angle_gamma   90.00
#
_symmetry.space_group_name_H-M   'P 1'
#
loop_
_entity.id
_entity.type
_entity.pdbx_description
1 polymer ?
#
loop_
_entity_poly.entity_id
_entity_poly.type
_entity_poly.pdbx_seq_one_letter_code
_entity_poly.pdbx_strand_id
1 'polypeptide(L)'
;MINDPVADTNFILHADTKTAEQMGRPFGGMRGKFKDAIKGSVEYRKQEAIANGSMNKEDLGTQTIAGVSAQGTRITHTIPTGQIGNEKPIVIVSEHWYSNDLQVLVMSKRSDPRFGDTTYTLTNIQRSEPNASLFQVPSDYKVTQGGPGRHGEKVLQAPPPSPEN
;
A
#
# COMPACT_ATOMS: atom_id res chain seq x y z
N MET A 1 -11.15 -0.07 12.66
CA MET A 1 -11.42 -1.03 11.57
C MET A 1 -10.71 -2.32 11.91
N ILE A 2 -11.39 -3.46 11.80
CA ILE A 2 -10.81 -4.80 11.93
C ILE A 2 -10.80 -5.42 10.53
N ASN A 3 -9.69 -6.08 10.17
CA ASN A 3 -9.54 -6.82 8.92
C ASN A 3 -9.15 -8.26 9.26
N ASP A 4 -10.02 -9.21 8.93
CA ASP A 4 -9.76 -10.65 9.05
C ASP A 4 -9.52 -11.24 7.65
N PRO A 5 -8.25 -11.52 7.29
CA PRO A 5 -7.91 -12.06 5.97
C PRO A 5 -8.28 -13.54 5.80
N VAL A 6 -8.53 -14.29 6.89
CA VAL A 6 -8.91 -15.72 6.83
C VAL A 6 -10.41 -15.84 6.57
N ALA A 7 -11.21 -15.01 7.21
CA ALA A 7 -12.66 -14.96 7.01
C ALA A 7 -13.10 -14.06 5.84
N ASP A 8 -12.18 -13.32 5.20
CA ASP A 8 -12.43 -12.32 4.14
C ASP A 8 -13.49 -11.27 4.55
N THR A 9 -13.40 -10.80 5.80
CA THR A 9 -14.36 -9.83 6.36
C THR A 9 -13.67 -8.62 6.97
N ASN A 10 -14.26 -7.45 6.76
CA ASN A 10 -13.86 -6.23 7.48
C ASN A 10 -15.01 -5.71 8.33
N PHE A 11 -14.66 -5.23 9.52
CA PHE A 11 -15.58 -4.53 10.40
C PHE A 11 -15.14 -3.08 10.58
N ILE A 12 -16.07 -2.15 10.39
CA ILE A 12 -15.91 -0.77 10.85
C ILE A 12 -16.51 -0.72 12.26
N LEU A 13 -15.71 -0.26 13.22
CA LEU A 13 -16.15 -0.08 14.59
C LEU A 13 -16.55 1.38 14.78
N HIS A 14 -17.79 1.61 15.20
CA HIS A 14 -18.29 2.91 15.64
C HIS A 14 -18.26 2.94 17.16
N ALA A 15 -17.22 3.54 17.72
CA ALA A 15 -16.97 3.51 19.17
C ALA A 15 -17.99 4.32 19.98
N ASP A 16 -18.56 5.35 19.36
CA ASP A 16 -19.58 6.25 19.88
C ASP A 16 -20.94 5.57 20.02
N THR A 17 -21.36 4.81 19.00
CA THR A 17 -22.66 4.10 18.98
C THR A 17 -22.56 2.66 19.47
N LYS A 18 -21.34 2.16 19.71
CA LYS A 18 -21.07 0.75 20.03
C LYS A 18 -21.70 -0.18 18.98
N THR A 19 -21.59 0.20 17.70
CA THR A 19 -22.05 -0.62 16.58
C THR A 19 -20.87 -1.05 15.73
N ALA A 20 -20.89 -2.30 15.28
CA ALA A 20 -19.94 -2.81 14.31
C ALA A 20 -20.67 -3.02 12.99
N GLU A 21 -20.22 -2.34 11.93
CA GLU A 21 -20.74 -2.56 10.59
C GLU A 21 -19.84 -3.59 9.90
N GLN A 22 -20.40 -4.76 9.58
CA GLN A 22 -19.75 -5.75 8.75
C GLN A 22 -19.84 -5.29 7.30
N MET A 23 -18.71 -4.94 6.70
CA MET A 23 -18.69 -4.68 5.27
C MET A 23 -18.62 -6.01 4.52
N GLY A 24 -19.64 -6.28 3.71
CA GLY A 24 -19.57 -7.32 2.69
C GLY A 24 -18.52 -6.93 1.65
N ARG A 25 -17.43 -7.70 1.59
CA ARG A 25 -16.25 -7.55 0.72
C ARG A 25 -15.61 -6.16 0.69
N PRO A 26 -14.41 -6.00 1.25
CA PRO A 26 -13.59 -4.83 1.04
C PRO A 26 -12.65 -5.02 -0.14
N PHE A 27 -12.57 -3.99 -1.00
CA PHE A 27 -11.50 -3.70 -1.96
C PHE A 27 -10.62 -4.89 -2.39
N GLY A 28 -11.16 -5.72 -3.28
CA GLY A 28 -10.35 -6.51 -4.20
C GLY A 28 -9.57 -5.54 -5.09
N GLY A 29 -8.34 -5.21 -4.70
CA GLY A 29 -7.52 -4.21 -5.38
C GLY A 29 -7.43 -4.47 -6.88
N MET A 30 -7.53 -3.41 -7.69
CA MET A 30 -7.37 -3.37 -9.16
C MET A 30 -7.23 -4.77 -9.79
N ARG A 31 -8.33 -5.43 -10.12
CA ARG A 31 -8.29 -6.76 -10.77
C ARG A 31 -7.66 -6.64 -12.15
N GLY A 32 -6.72 -7.54 -12.47
CA GLY A 32 -6.32 -8.08 -13.78
C GLY A 32 -6.07 -7.13 -14.97
N LYS A 33 -5.06 -7.44 -15.81
CA LYS A 33 -4.61 -6.67 -16.99
C LYS A 33 -4.05 -5.28 -16.71
N PHE A 34 -4.69 -4.49 -15.84
CA PHE A 34 -4.22 -3.15 -15.50
C PHE A 34 -2.97 -3.19 -14.60
N LYS A 35 -2.93 -4.09 -13.61
CA LYS A 35 -1.72 -4.35 -12.80
C LYS A 35 -0.55 -4.82 -13.65
N ASP A 36 -0.81 -5.72 -14.62
CA ASP A 36 0.22 -6.28 -15.51
C ASP A 36 0.73 -5.23 -16.50
N ALA A 37 -0.15 -4.39 -17.04
CA ALA A 37 0.21 -3.27 -17.91
C ALA A 37 1.01 -2.20 -17.16
N ILE A 38 0.62 -1.84 -15.93
CA ILE A 38 1.38 -0.93 -15.07
C ILE A 38 2.77 -1.52 -14.79
N LYS A 39 2.85 -2.80 -14.39
CA LYS A 39 4.12 -3.48 -14.12
C LYS A 39 5.03 -3.49 -15.34
N GLY A 40 4.51 -3.86 -16.52
CA GLY A 40 5.26 -3.85 -17.77
C GLY A 40 5.75 -2.46 -18.18
N SER A 41 4.92 -1.43 -18.02
CA SER A 41 5.30 -0.04 -18.33
C SER A 41 6.36 0.53 -17.38
N VAL A 42 6.37 0.08 -16.13
CA VAL A 42 7.35 0.49 -15.12
C VAL A 42 8.67 -0.25 -15.34
N GLU A 43 8.62 -1.55 -15.66
CA GLU A 43 9.79 -2.35 -16.00
C GLU A 43 10.47 -1.85 -17.28
N TYR A 44 9.70 -1.50 -18.32
CA TYR A 44 10.25 -0.94 -19.56
C TYR A 44 10.96 0.39 -19.34
N ARG A 45 10.30 1.35 -18.65
CA ARG A 45 10.92 2.64 -18.33
C ARG A 45 12.15 2.51 -17.43
N LYS A 46 12.15 1.52 -16.53
CA LYS A 46 13.30 1.20 -15.70
C LYS A 46 14.46 0.64 -16.53
N GLN A 47 14.19 -0.27 -17.46
CA GLN A 47 15.20 -0.80 -18.37
C GLN A 47 15.77 0.28 -19.29
N GLU A 48 14.94 1.18 -19.81
CA GLU A 48 15.38 2.32 -20.63
C GLU A 48 16.25 3.30 -19.82
N ALA A 49 15.87 3.60 -18.57
CA ALA A 49 16.66 4.42 -17.66
C ALA A 49 17.98 3.76 -17.25
N ILE A 50 18.04 2.43 -17.20
CA ILE A 50 19.29 1.70 -16.98
C ILE A 50 20.15 1.74 -18.25
N ALA A 51 19.54 1.52 -19.42
CA ALA A 51 20.24 1.51 -20.70
C ALA A 51 20.82 2.89 -21.08
N ASN A 52 20.14 3.99 -20.71
CA ASN A 52 20.61 5.34 -20.96
C ASN A 52 21.59 5.87 -19.88
N GLY A 53 21.94 5.05 -18.88
CA GLY A 53 22.92 5.37 -17.83
C GLY A 53 22.42 6.32 -16.73
N SER A 54 21.16 6.74 -16.76
CA SER A 54 20.56 7.58 -15.70
C SER A 54 20.18 6.77 -14.44
N MET A 55 20.13 5.43 -14.53
CA MET A 55 19.82 4.54 -13.41
C MET A 55 20.83 3.39 -13.31
N ASN A 56 21.36 3.15 -12.12
CA ASN A 56 22.21 2.01 -11.80
C ASN A 56 21.50 1.13 -10.76
N LYS A 57 21.57 -0.19 -10.93
CA LYS A 57 21.07 -1.17 -9.96
C LYS A 57 22.25 -2.02 -9.47
N GLU A 58 22.43 -2.05 -8.17
CA GLU A 58 23.47 -2.82 -7.47
C GLU A 58 22.80 -3.85 -6.55
N ASP A 59 23.33 -5.07 -6.54
CA ASP A 59 22.95 -6.12 -5.58
C ASP A 59 23.80 -5.94 -4.31
N LEU A 60 23.15 -5.77 -3.16
CA LEU A 60 23.83 -5.62 -1.87
C LEU A 60 24.02 -6.96 -1.16
N GLY A 61 23.57 -8.06 -1.77
CA GLY A 61 23.62 -9.40 -1.19
C GLY A 61 22.49 -9.65 -0.19
N THR A 62 22.74 -10.56 0.75
CA THR A 62 21.75 -10.95 1.77
C THR A 62 22.21 -10.50 3.15
N GLN A 63 21.30 -9.97 3.94
CA GLN A 63 21.53 -9.55 5.32
C GLN A 63 20.36 -9.97 6.21
N THR A 64 20.64 -10.25 7.48
CA THR A 64 19.60 -10.43 8.49
C THR A 64 19.15 -9.06 9.02
N ILE A 65 17.86 -8.74 8.88
CA ILE A 65 17.23 -7.51 9.37
C ILE A 65 16.04 -7.90 10.24
N ALA A 66 15.96 -7.34 11.46
CA ALA A 66 14.89 -7.66 12.42
C ALA A 66 14.67 -9.17 12.64
N GLY A 67 15.77 -9.95 12.60
CA GLY A 67 15.74 -11.40 12.78
C GLY A 67 15.33 -12.21 11.55
N VAL A 68 15.08 -11.57 10.40
CA VAL A 68 14.71 -12.25 9.15
C VAL A 68 15.74 -12.02 8.05
N SER A 69 15.97 -13.05 7.24
CA SER A 69 16.84 -12.96 6.07
C SER A 69 16.19 -12.08 4.99
N ALA A 70 16.96 -11.12 4.46
CA ALA A 70 16.50 -10.20 3.43
C ALA A 70 17.58 -9.93 2.39
N GLN A 71 17.16 -9.86 1.13
CA GLN A 71 18.00 -9.52 -0.02
C GLN A 71 17.97 -8.02 -0.26
N GLY A 72 19.15 -7.42 -0.33
CA GLY A 72 19.36 -6.01 -0.52
C GLY A 72 19.56 -5.65 -1.99
N THR A 73 18.92 -4.59 -2.43
CA THR A 73 19.16 -3.99 -3.75
C THR A 73 19.26 -2.49 -3.58
N ARG A 74 20.30 -1.88 -4.17
CA ARG A 74 20.43 -0.44 -4.29
C ARG A 74 20.10 0.00 -5.71
N ILE A 75 19.38 1.10 -5.81
CA ILE A 75 19.08 1.79 -7.06
C ILE A 75 19.58 3.21 -6.92
N THR A 76 20.50 3.61 -7.79
CA THR A 76 21.00 4.97 -7.90
C THR A 76 20.42 5.59 -9.15
N HIS A 77 19.74 6.72 -9.02
CA HIS A 77 19.19 7.47 -10.14
C HIS A 77 19.81 8.86 -10.18
N THR A 78 20.44 9.19 -11.30
CA THR A 78 21.12 10.46 -11.52
C THR A 78 20.32 11.29 -12.50
N ILE A 79 19.85 12.45 -12.06
CA ILE A 79 19.27 13.50 -12.91
C ILE A 79 20.43 14.38 -13.37
N PRO A 80 20.79 14.39 -14.67
CA PRO A 80 21.89 15.20 -15.18
C PRO A 80 21.68 16.70 -14.97
N THR A 81 22.76 17.46 -15.06
CA THR A 81 22.72 18.93 -14.99
C THR A 81 21.75 19.52 -16.02
N GLY A 82 20.98 20.53 -15.62
CA GLY A 82 20.08 21.29 -16.48
C GLY A 82 18.75 20.61 -16.78
N GLN A 83 18.54 19.33 -16.47
CA GLN A 83 17.33 18.60 -16.84
C GLN A 83 16.07 19.16 -16.16
N ILE A 84 16.19 19.58 -14.90
CA ILE A 84 15.07 20.16 -14.12
C ILE A 84 15.40 21.57 -13.62
N GLY A 85 16.29 22.28 -14.32
CA GLY A 85 16.81 23.58 -13.86
C GLY A 85 17.85 23.46 -12.74
N ASN A 86 18.45 22.28 -12.56
CA ASN A 86 19.50 22.01 -11.59
C ASN A 86 20.89 22.38 -12.14
N GLU A 87 21.69 23.10 -11.35
CA GLU A 87 23.05 23.51 -11.75
C GLU A 87 24.10 22.39 -11.64
N LYS A 88 23.81 21.34 -10.86
CA LYS A 88 24.65 20.16 -10.66
C LYS A 88 23.81 18.89 -10.79
N PRO A 89 24.41 17.73 -11.15
CA PRO A 89 23.68 16.47 -11.20
C PRO A 89 23.09 16.13 -9.82
N ILE A 90 21.86 15.61 -9.81
CA ILE A 90 21.19 15.19 -8.58
C ILE A 90 21.19 13.67 -8.52
N VAL A 91 21.86 13.13 -7.51
CA VAL A 91 21.95 11.69 -7.29
C VAL A 91 20.95 11.29 -6.20
N ILE A 92 20.04 10.38 -6.55
CA ILE A 92 19.02 9.82 -5.65
C ILE A 92 19.39 8.38 -5.41
N VAL A 93 19.49 7.96 -4.15
CA VAL A 93 19.86 6.59 -3.78
C VAL A 93 18.70 5.95 -3.02
N SER A 94 18.24 4.80 -3.50
CA SER A 94 17.20 4.00 -2.86
C SER A 94 17.73 2.60 -2.58
N GLU A 95 17.66 2.16 -1.34
CA GLU A 95 17.98 0.81 -0.90
C GLU A 95 16.70 0.10 -0.49
N HIS A 96 16.53 -1.13 -0.95
CA HIS A 96 15.40 -1.99 -0.62
C HIS A 96 15.91 -3.32 -0.09
N TRP A 97 15.36 -3.77 1.02
CA TRP A 97 15.65 -5.05 1.63
C TRP A 97 14.38 -5.88 1.70
N TYR A 98 14.34 -6.95 0.91
CA TYR A 98 13.15 -7.77 0.73
C TYR A 98 13.37 -9.17 1.32
N SER A 99 12.46 -9.61 2.18
CA SER A 99 12.49 -10.97 2.72
C SER A 99 11.64 -11.90 1.84
N ASN A 100 12.28 -12.90 1.24
CA ASN A 100 11.58 -13.91 0.44
C ASN A 100 10.68 -14.79 1.29
N ASP A 101 11.08 -15.06 2.54
CA ASP A 101 10.34 -15.91 3.48
C ASP A 101 9.00 -15.29 3.89
N LEU A 102 8.97 -13.97 4.05
CA LEU A 102 7.77 -13.23 4.43
C LEU A 102 7.06 -12.58 3.23
N GLN A 103 7.72 -12.56 2.07
CA GLN A 103 7.26 -11.87 0.86
C GLN A 103 6.95 -10.37 1.10
N VAL A 104 7.77 -9.70 1.90
CA VAL A 104 7.61 -8.27 2.21
C VAL A 104 8.94 -7.51 2.20
N LEU A 105 8.84 -6.20 2.01
CA LEU A 105 9.93 -5.26 2.23
C LEU A 105 10.13 -5.07 3.74
N VAL A 106 11.30 -5.45 4.25
CA VAL A 106 11.63 -5.35 5.68
C VAL A 106 12.38 -4.06 6.02
N MET A 107 13.06 -3.46 5.04
CA MET A 107 13.64 -2.13 5.16
C MET A 107 13.68 -1.44 3.80
N SER A 108 13.47 -0.13 3.79
CA SER A 108 13.85 0.73 2.68
C SER A 108 14.45 2.03 3.17
N LYS A 109 15.50 2.48 2.49
CA LYS A 109 16.11 3.79 2.72
C LYS A 109 16.14 4.53 1.41
N ARG A 110 15.74 5.80 1.41
CA ARG A 110 15.80 6.67 0.24
C ARG A 110 16.47 7.98 0.65
N SER A 111 17.47 8.40 -0.11
CA SER A 111 18.11 9.70 0.01
C SER A 111 17.90 10.48 -1.27
N ASP A 112 17.25 11.64 -1.17
CA ASP A 112 17.01 12.55 -2.29
C ASP A 112 17.38 13.98 -1.86
N PRO A 113 18.43 14.59 -2.42
CA PRO A 113 18.85 15.94 -2.05
C PRO A 113 17.77 17.02 -2.17
N ARG A 114 16.69 16.75 -2.92
CA ARG A 114 15.57 17.69 -3.12
C ARG A 114 14.51 17.61 -2.03
N PHE A 115 14.35 16.45 -1.40
CA PHE A 115 13.24 16.15 -0.49
C PHE A 115 13.69 15.55 0.86
N GLY A 116 15.00 15.34 1.04
CA GLY A 116 15.59 14.73 2.23
C GLY A 116 15.63 13.21 2.19
N ASP A 117 15.83 12.64 3.37
CA ASP A 117 15.98 11.21 3.57
C ASP A 117 14.70 10.60 4.16
N THR A 118 14.35 9.39 3.71
CA THR A 118 13.23 8.60 4.24
C THR A 118 13.72 7.19 4.54
N THR A 119 13.44 6.71 5.74
CA THR A 119 13.71 5.32 6.13
C THR A 119 12.44 4.67 6.62
N TYR A 120 12.19 3.45 6.16
CA TYR A 120 11.14 2.56 6.64
C TYR A 120 11.81 1.26 7.07
N THR A 121 11.46 0.77 8.26
CA THR A 121 12.01 -0.47 8.81
C THR A 121 10.93 -1.21 9.56
N LEU A 122 10.77 -2.50 9.27
CA LEU A 122 9.96 -3.40 10.07
C LEU A 122 10.73 -3.80 11.32
N THR A 123 10.09 -3.65 12.48
CA THR A 123 10.64 -4.03 13.79
C THR A 123 9.68 -4.96 14.51
N ASN A 124 10.18 -5.76 15.45
CA ASN A 124 9.38 -6.70 16.25
C ASN A 124 8.52 -7.63 15.38
N ILE A 125 9.16 -8.29 14.40
CA ILE A 125 8.48 -9.23 13.53
C ILE A 125 8.18 -10.51 14.33
N GLN A 126 6.89 -10.79 14.52
CA GLN A 126 6.41 -12.02 15.16
C GLN A 126 5.68 -12.86 14.11
N ARG A 127 6.09 -14.13 13.99
CA ARG A 127 5.56 -15.08 13.00
C ARG A 127 4.57 -16.09 13.60
N SER A 128 4.25 -15.94 14.88
CA SER A 128 3.22 -16.74 15.54
C SER A 128 1.83 -16.28 15.14
N GLU A 129 0.86 -17.19 15.24
CA GLU A 129 -0.56 -16.84 15.05
C GLU A 129 -0.94 -15.69 16.01
N PRO A 130 -1.49 -14.58 15.52
CA PRO A 130 -1.99 -13.52 16.37
C PRO A 130 -3.21 -14.00 17.18
N ASN A 131 -3.49 -13.35 18.31
CA ASN A 131 -4.65 -13.73 19.12
C ASN A 131 -5.95 -13.50 18.32
N ALA A 132 -6.78 -14.52 18.19
CA ALA A 132 -8.05 -14.46 17.46
C ALA A 132 -8.98 -13.35 17.97
N SER A 133 -8.89 -12.96 19.25
CA SER A 133 -9.68 -11.87 19.81
C SER A 133 -9.39 -10.50 19.17
N LEU A 134 -8.21 -10.31 18.56
CA LEU A 134 -7.87 -9.08 17.81
C LEU A 134 -8.69 -8.92 16.53
N PHE A 135 -9.24 -10.02 16.03
CA PHE A 135 -10.05 -10.08 14.81
C PHE A 135 -11.54 -10.22 15.11
N GLN A 136 -11.91 -10.29 16.40
CA GLN A 136 -13.29 -10.37 16.83
C GLN A 136 -13.83 -8.98 17.15
N VAL A 137 -15.10 -8.76 16.80
CA VAL A 137 -15.83 -7.60 17.28
C VAL A 137 -15.99 -7.72 18.81
N PRO A 138 -15.68 -6.66 19.59
CA PRO A 138 -15.89 -6.69 21.03
C PRO A 138 -17.36 -7.01 21.38
N SER A 139 -17.56 -7.77 22.46
CA SER A 139 -18.90 -8.30 22.81
C SER A 139 -19.94 -7.24 23.16
N ASP A 140 -19.51 -6.02 23.49
CA ASP A 140 -20.38 -4.87 23.75
C ASP A 140 -20.88 -4.17 22.46
N TYR A 141 -20.45 -4.62 21.28
CA TYR A 141 -20.85 -4.04 20.00
C TYR A 141 -22.00 -4.80 19.37
N LYS A 142 -23.01 -4.06 18.90
CA LYS A 142 -24.08 -4.62 18.07
C LYS A 142 -23.60 -4.72 16.63
N VAL A 143 -23.44 -5.94 16.13
CA VAL A 143 -23.08 -6.19 14.72
C VAL A 143 -24.28 -5.95 13.81
N THR A 144 -24.06 -5.16 12.76
CA THR A 144 -25.03 -4.90 11.70
C THR A 144 -24.40 -5.32 10.36
N GLN A 145 -25.15 -6.02 9.51
CA GLN A 145 -24.70 -6.28 8.15
C GLN A 145 -24.78 -4.98 7.35
N GLY A 146 -23.64 -4.51 6.84
CA GLY A 146 -23.62 -3.53 5.77
C GLY A 146 -24.30 -4.14 4.56
N GLY A 147 -25.43 -3.56 4.15
CA GLY A 147 -26.20 -4.03 2.99
C GLY A 147 -25.33 -4.08 1.72
N PRO A 148 -25.70 -4.89 0.71
CA PRO A 148 -24.96 -4.97 -0.54
C PRO A 148 -24.78 -3.55 -1.09
N GLY A 149 -23.53 -3.21 -1.41
CA GLY A 149 -23.10 -1.86 -1.73
C GLY A 149 -24.15 -1.12 -2.55
N ARG A 150 -24.66 -0.02 -2.00
CA ARG A 150 -25.42 0.95 -2.78
C ARG A 150 -24.49 1.49 -3.86
N HIS A 151 -24.51 0.84 -5.02
CA HIS A 151 -24.24 1.54 -6.27
C HIS A 151 -25.12 2.79 -6.24
N GLY A 152 -24.47 3.94 -6.36
CA GLY A 152 -25.12 5.22 -6.20
C GLY A 152 -26.25 5.38 -7.21
N GLU A 153 -27.47 5.55 -6.69
CA GLU A 153 -28.48 6.38 -7.32
C GLU A 153 -29.40 6.91 -6.21
N LYS A 154 -28.92 7.94 -5.51
CA LYS A 154 -29.85 8.91 -4.90
C LYS A 154 -30.18 9.92 -6.00
N VAL A 155 -31.12 9.60 -6.87
CA VAL A 155 -31.89 10.66 -7.52
C VAL A 155 -32.70 11.30 -6.39
N LEU A 156 -32.39 12.54 -6.05
CA LEU A 156 -33.27 13.39 -5.27
C LEU A 156 -34.56 13.57 -6.09
N GLN A 157 -35.55 12.70 -5.88
CA GLN A 157 -36.90 12.99 -6.31
C GLN A 157 -37.45 14.06 -5.36
N ALA A 158 -37.58 15.29 -5.87
CA ALA A 158 -38.38 16.31 -5.20
C ALA A 158 -39.80 15.76 -4.97
N PRO A 159 -40.47 16.13 -3.86
CA PRO A 159 -41.86 15.74 -3.65
C PRO A 159 -42.72 16.22 -4.83
N PRO A 160 -43.70 15.43 -5.29
CA PRO A 160 -44.57 15.83 -6.41
C PRO A 160 -45.31 17.13 -6.05
N PRO A 161 -45.55 18.03 -7.02
CA PRO A 161 -46.31 19.24 -6.75
C PRO A 161 -47.74 18.87 -6.32
N SER A 162 -48.26 19.61 -5.35
CA SER A 162 -49.64 19.46 -4.89
C SER A 162 -50.62 19.68 -6.05
N PRO A 163 -51.75 18.95 -6.11
CA PRO A 163 -52.75 19.18 -7.14
C PRO A 163 -53.35 20.58 -6.97
N GLU A 164 -53.24 21.39 -8.01
CA GLU A 164 -54.03 22.62 -8.16
C GLU A 164 -55.50 22.24 -8.33
N ASN A 165 -56.38 23.00 -7.69
CA ASN A 165 -57.83 22.89 -7.78
C ASN A 165 -58.35 23.98 -8.71
#